data_AF-A0AA95JLD1-F1
#
_entry.id   AF-A0AA95JLD1-F1
#
_cell.length_a   1.000
_cell.length_b   1.000
_cell.length_c   1.000
_cell.angle_alpha   90.00
_cell.angle_beta   90.00
_cell.angle_gamma   90.00
#
_symmetry.space_group_name_H-M   'P 1'
#
loop_
_entity.id
_entity.type
_entity.pdbx_description
1 polymer ?
#
loop_
_entity_poly.entity_id
_entity_poly.type
_entity_poly.pdbx_seq_one_letter_code
_entity_poly.pdbx_strand_id
1 'polypeptide(L)'
;MNRHIIAWTIAAVAVLGLAGCSGTPSTDESGPKTESSAPAVEQESDQSVADACTQAATQVQAATQSLSSLDVSAAAADPQGTVDTFSETVDAIGAAADSISNSEVKEAVGAIHEDFGAMRDLLSKVLIDQDTAAAAELSAVATDVQESTAAISELCGG
;
A
#
# COMPACT_ATOMS: atom_id res chain seq x y z
N MET A 1 -34.09 -0.91 8.89
CA MET A 1 -33.64 0.34 8.22
C MET A 1 -32.60 -0.06 7.20
N ASN A 2 -32.98 0.03 5.93
CA ASN A 2 -32.17 -0.37 4.79
C ASN A 2 -31.03 0.63 4.62
N ARG A 3 -29.78 0.16 4.62
CA ARG A 3 -28.63 0.94 4.18
C ARG A 3 -28.13 0.28 2.91
N HIS A 4 -28.22 1.05 1.83
CA HIS A 4 -28.02 0.63 0.46
C HIS A 4 -26.61 0.05 0.26
N ILE A 5 -26.54 -1.23 -0.11
CA ILE A 5 -25.34 -1.85 -0.64
C ILE A 5 -25.21 -1.32 -2.07
N ILE A 6 -24.32 -0.36 -2.26
CA ILE A 6 -23.97 0.15 -3.59
C ILE A 6 -23.06 -0.90 -4.21
N ALA A 7 -23.63 -1.73 -5.07
CA ALA A 7 -22.91 -2.62 -5.95
C ALA A 7 -22.09 -1.78 -6.94
N TRP A 8 -20.78 -1.73 -6.75
CA TRP A 8 -19.87 -1.20 -7.76
C TRP A 8 -19.59 -2.29 -8.80
N THR A 9 -20.37 -2.26 -9.87
CA THR A 9 -20.10 -3.00 -11.11
C THR A 9 -18.93 -2.36 -11.83
N ILE A 10 -17.75 -2.97 -11.74
CA ILE A 10 -16.62 -2.61 -12.61
C ILE A 10 -16.78 -3.42 -13.90
N ALA A 11 -17.24 -2.74 -14.94
CA ALA A 11 -17.23 -3.23 -16.31
C ALA A 11 -16.64 -2.15 -17.21
N ALA A 12 -15.42 -2.39 -17.71
CA ALA A 12 -14.81 -1.90 -18.96
C ALA A 12 -13.36 -2.38 -18.96
N VAL A 13 -13.00 -3.46 -19.68
CA VAL A 13 -12.61 -3.47 -21.10
C VAL A 13 -11.62 -2.35 -21.45
N ALA A 14 -10.34 -2.72 -21.52
CA ALA A 14 -9.38 -2.08 -22.40
C ALA A 14 -8.60 -3.18 -23.14
N VAL A 15 -8.92 -3.32 -24.42
CA VAL A 15 -8.11 -4.04 -25.40
C VAL A 15 -6.89 -3.17 -25.69
N LEU A 16 -5.71 -3.62 -25.26
CA LEU A 16 -4.44 -3.13 -25.79
C LEU A 16 -3.75 -4.29 -26.49
N GLY A 17 -3.82 -4.25 -27.82
CA GLY A 17 -3.07 -5.11 -28.69
C GLY A 17 -1.59 -4.76 -28.65
N LEU A 18 -0.79 -5.68 -28.15
CA LEU A 18 0.63 -5.78 -28.48
C LEU A 18 0.77 -6.62 -29.75
N ALA A 19 0.71 -5.94 -30.89
CA ALA A 19 1.26 -6.46 -32.12
C ALA A 19 2.79 -6.39 -32.02
N GLY A 20 3.46 -7.55 -31.94
CA GLY A 20 4.92 -7.60 -32.00
C GLY A 20 5.57 -8.94 -31.65
N CYS A 21 5.23 -10.06 -32.32
CA CYS A 21 6.17 -10.85 -33.15
C CYS A 21 5.58 -12.22 -33.57
N SER A 22 5.45 -12.38 -34.90
CA SER A 22 5.26 -13.61 -35.72
C SER A 22 3.84 -13.98 -36.19
N GLY A 23 3.60 -13.78 -37.51
CA GLY A 23 2.52 -14.42 -38.27
C GLY A 23 1.75 -13.49 -39.22
N THR A 24 1.82 -13.74 -40.53
CA THR A 24 1.31 -12.93 -41.66
C THR A 24 -0.15 -13.32 -42.09
N PRO A 25 -0.79 -12.70 -43.11
CA PRO A 25 -1.72 -11.56 -43.06
C PRO A 25 -3.19 -11.92 -43.47
N SER A 26 -4.15 -10.99 -43.32
CA SER A 26 -5.34 -10.85 -44.20
C SER A 26 -6.12 -9.55 -43.93
N THR A 27 -6.10 -8.64 -44.92
CA THR A 27 -7.23 -7.94 -45.60
C THR A 27 -8.61 -7.99 -44.90
N ASP A 28 -9.41 -6.92 -44.68
CA ASP A 28 -9.91 -5.88 -45.61
C ASP A 28 -10.68 -4.73 -44.87
N GLU A 29 -10.95 -3.64 -45.61
CA GLU A 29 -12.05 -2.64 -45.52
C GLU A 29 -12.28 -1.68 -44.31
N SER A 30 -11.96 -0.41 -44.57
CA SER A 30 -12.83 0.81 -44.55
C SER A 30 -13.85 1.07 -43.42
N GLY A 31 -13.60 2.15 -42.68
CA GLY A 31 -14.64 3.01 -42.08
C GLY A 31 -14.09 4.06 -41.11
N PRO A 32 -14.27 5.37 -41.32
CA PRO A 32 -13.86 6.38 -40.35
C PRO A 32 -14.97 6.58 -39.33
N LYS A 33 -14.71 6.27 -38.07
CA LYS A 33 -15.44 6.87 -36.94
C LYS A 33 -14.43 7.55 -36.03
N THR A 34 -14.27 8.84 -36.30
CA THR A 34 -13.90 9.82 -35.28
C THR A 34 -14.88 9.69 -34.12
N GLU A 35 -14.44 9.08 -33.03
CA GLU A 35 -14.91 9.48 -31.71
C GLU A 35 -13.68 9.91 -30.93
N SER A 36 -13.65 11.22 -30.73
CA SER A 36 -12.77 11.96 -29.86
C SER A 36 -12.90 11.39 -28.45
N SER A 37 -12.07 10.41 -28.11
CA SER A 37 -11.80 10.10 -26.72
C SER A 37 -10.99 11.26 -26.16
N ALA A 38 -11.68 12.17 -25.47
CA ALA A 38 -11.04 13.05 -24.51
C ALA A 38 -10.14 12.19 -23.61
N PRO A 39 -8.93 12.64 -23.26
CA PRO A 39 -8.18 11.95 -22.22
C PRO A 39 -9.07 11.92 -20.99
N ALA A 40 -9.21 10.73 -20.40
CA ALA A 40 -9.61 10.66 -19.01
C ALA A 40 -8.70 11.65 -18.26
N VAL A 41 -9.29 12.48 -17.41
CA VAL A 41 -8.53 13.33 -16.50
C VAL A 41 -7.80 12.34 -15.58
N GLU A 42 -6.60 11.94 -15.99
CA GLU A 42 -5.58 11.46 -15.07
C GLU A 42 -5.54 12.52 -13.98
N GLN A 43 -5.89 12.14 -12.75
CA GLN A 43 -5.62 13.00 -11.62
C GLN A 43 -4.12 13.27 -11.70
N GLU A 44 -3.75 14.49 -12.12
CA GLU A 44 -2.36 14.92 -12.26
C GLU A 44 -1.75 14.99 -10.86
N SER A 45 -1.40 13.82 -10.32
CA SER A 45 -0.20 13.72 -9.54
C SER A 45 0.95 13.91 -10.53
N ASP A 46 1.73 14.97 -10.37
CA ASP A 46 2.95 15.22 -11.16
C ASP A 46 3.96 14.06 -11.09
N GLN A 47 3.77 13.15 -10.13
CA GLN A 47 4.59 11.97 -9.91
C GLN A 47 3.97 10.73 -10.55
N SER A 48 4.75 10.03 -11.38
CA SER A 48 4.37 8.73 -11.91
C SER A 48 4.27 7.69 -10.78
N VAL A 49 3.44 6.66 -10.97
CA VAL A 49 3.33 5.54 -10.02
C VAL A 49 4.70 4.89 -9.78
N ALA A 50 5.50 4.69 -10.84
CA ALA A 50 6.84 4.10 -10.73
C ALA A 50 7.81 4.93 -9.88
N ASP A 51 7.81 6.26 -10.03
CA ASP A 51 8.64 7.16 -9.22
C ASP A 51 8.18 7.20 -7.76
N ALA A 52 6.86 7.25 -7.55
CA ALA A 52 6.25 7.21 -6.22
C ALA A 52 6.58 5.89 -5.50
N CYS A 53 6.46 4.75 -6.19
CA CYS A 53 6.82 3.44 -5.67
C CYS A 53 8.30 3.33 -5.32
N THR A 54 9.19 3.89 -6.14
CA THR A 54 10.64 3.92 -5.86
C THR A 54 10.95 4.76 -4.62
N GLN A 55 10.30 5.92 -4.49
CA GLN A 55 10.41 6.77 -3.30
C GLN A 55 9.87 6.06 -2.05
N ALA A 56 8.70 5.43 -2.14
CA ALA A 56 8.09 4.66 -1.06
C ALA A 56 9.01 3.53 -0.61
N ALA A 57 9.52 2.72 -1.55
CA ALA A 57 10.41 1.60 -1.25
C ALA A 57 11.69 2.04 -0.52
N THR A 58 12.29 3.17 -0.94
CA THR A 58 13.50 3.70 -0.30
C THR A 58 13.23 4.10 1.15
N GLN A 59 12.10 4.75 1.41
CA GLN A 59 11.75 5.23 2.75
C GLN A 59 11.30 4.10 3.67
N VAL A 60 10.48 3.16 3.17
CA VAL A 60 10.08 1.96 3.90
C VAL A 60 11.30 1.09 4.23
N GLN A 61 12.28 1.00 3.33
CA GLN A 61 13.51 0.28 3.60
C GLN A 61 14.35 0.94 4.71
N ALA A 62 14.40 2.27 4.76
CA ALA A 62 15.04 3.01 5.85
C ALA A 62 14.32 2.76 7.19
N ALA A 63 12.98 2.79 7.19
CA ALA A 63 12.15 2.50 8.35
C ALA A 63 12.36 1.04 8.84
N THR A 64 12.43 0.09 7.91
CA THR A 64 12.66 -1.34 8.22
C THR A 64 14.05 -1.60 8.80
N GLN A 65 15.07 -0.84 8.40
CA GLN A 65 16.40 -0.93 9.02
C GLN A 65 16.36 -0.51 10.50
N SER A 66 15.54 0.49 10.85
CA SER A 66 15.31 0.89 12.24
C SER A 66 14.69 -0.26 13.05
N LEU A 67 13.64 -0.88 12.51
CA LEU A 67 13.02 -2.09 13.08
C LEU A 67 14.00 -3.26 13.25
N SER A 68 14.90 -3.45 12.30
CA SER A 68 15.91 -4.53 12.36
C SER A 68 16.95 -4.30 13.46
N SER A 69 17.12 -3.06 13.92
CA SER A 69 17.98 -2.70 15.05
C SER A 69 17.30 -2.87 16.41
N LEU A 70 15.97 -3.08 16.41
CA LEU A 70 15.19 -3.32 17.61
C LEU A 70 15.55 -4.68 18.23
N ASP A 71 16.10 -4.65 19.43
CA ASP A 71 16.31 -5.87 20.21
C ASP A 71 15.01 -6.23 20.94
N VAL A 72 14.16 -7.03 20.31
CA VAL A 72 12.92 -7.56 20.91
C VAL A 72 13.16 -8.39 22.17
N SER A 73 14.38 -8.89 22.41
CA SER A 73 14.71 -9.59 23.66
C SER A 73 14.86 -8.63 24.84
N ALA A 74 15.16 -7.35 24.56
CA ALA A 74 15.20 -6.28 25.55
C ALA A 74 13.81 -5.76 25.93
N ALA A 75 12.74 -6.15 25.23
CA ALA A 75 11.38 -5.67 25.49
C ALA A 75 10.88 -5.95 26.91
N ALA A 76 11.38 -7.01 27.57
CA ALA A 76 11.06 -7.29 28.97
C ALA A 76 11.81 -6.38 29.96
N ALA A 77 12.97 -5.85 29.57
CA ALA A 77 13.81 -4.96 30.38
C ALA A 77 13.49 -3.48 30.13
N ASP A 78 13.11 -3.12 28.91
CA ASP A 78 12.65 -1.79 28.52
C ASP A 78 11.42 -1.86 27.58
N PRO A 79 10.23 -2.10 28.15
CA PRO A 79 8.98 -2.14 27.41
C PRO A 79 8.67 -0.84 26.66
N GLN A 80 8.94 0.31 27.29
CA GLN A 80 8.65 1.62 26.72
C GLN A 80 9.61 1.94 25.57
N GLY A 81 10.93 1.75 25.75
CA GLY A 81 11.89 1.98 24.67
C GLY A 81 11.63 1.12 23.43
N THR A 82 11.07 -0.09 23.62
CA THR A 82 10.65 -0.94 22.51
C THR A 82 9.45 -0.36 21.76
N VAL A 83 8.42 0.09 22.48
CA VAL A 83 7.24 0.74 21.89
C VAL A 83 7.62 2.05 21.21
N ASP A 84 8.52 2.84 21.81
CA ASP A 84 8.99 4.11 21.25
C ASP A 84 9.73 3.90 19.93
N THR A 85 10.70 2.97 19.88
CA THR A 85 11.44 2.66 18.64
C THR A 85 10.51 2.13 17.54
N PHE A 86 9.53 1.31 17.93
CA PHE A 86 8.51 0.85 16.99
C PHE A 86 7.66 2.04 16.49
N SER A 87 7.27 2.96 17.39
CA SER A 87 6.52 4.17 17.05
C SER A 87 7.28 5.07 16.08
N GLU A 88 8.58 5.26 16.28
CA GLU A 88 9.44 6.01 15.34
C GLU A 88 9.42 5.39 13.94
N THR A 89 9.34 4.05 13.87
CA THR A 89 9.22 3.35 12.60
C THR A 89 7.86 3.60 11.93
N VAL A 90 6.77 3.55 12.71
CA VAL A 90 5.42 3.90 12.22
C VAL A 90 5.42 5.33 11.69
N ASP A 91 5.93 6.28 12.47
CA ASP A 91 5.96 7.69 12.09
C ASP A 91 6.79 7.92 10.82
N ALA A 92 7.89 7.18 10.63
CA ALA A 92 8.68 7.22 9.40
C ALA A 92 7.90 6.72 8.18
N ILE A 93 7.07 5.69 8.33
CA ILE A 93 6.18 5.21 7.25
C ILE A 93 5.09 6.24 6.95
N GLY A 94 4.52 6.87 7.98
CA GLY A 94 3.55 7.97 7.81
C GLY A 94 4.15 9.17 7.07
N ALA A 95 5.36 9.58 7.44
CA ALA A 95 6.10 10.62 6.73
C ALA A 95 6.41 10.25 5.27
N ALA A 96 6.68 8.96 5.01
CA ALA A 96 6.85 8.46 3.65
C ALA A 96 5.56 8.59 2.84
N ALA A 97 4.41 8.19 3.39
CA ALA A 97 3.10 8.37 2.77
C ALA A 97 2.85 9.85 2.42
N ASP A 98 3.09 10.76 3.38
CA ASP A 98 2.86 12.20 3.19
C ASP A 98 3.74 12.81 2.07
N SER A 99 4.98 12.32 1.94
CA SER A 99 5.94 12.78 0.93
C SER A 99 5.62 12.35 -0.51
N ILE A 100 4.72 11.38 -0.68
CA ILE A 100 4.33 10.85 -1.98
C ILE A 100 3.23 11.73 -2.58
N SER A 101 3.39 12.14 -3.83
CA SER A 101 2.40 13.00 -4.49
C SER A 101 1.37 12.22 -5.30
N ASN A 102 1.70 10.99 -5.71
CA ASN A 102 0.76 10.08 -6.33
C ASN A 102 -0.25 9.57 -5.30
N SER A 103 -1.55 9.80 -5.55
CA SER A 103 -2.60 9.47 -4.59
C SER A 103 -2.77 7.97 -4.37
N GLU A 104 -2.61 7.15 -5.41
CA GLU A 104 -2.76 5.69 -5.31
C GLU A 104 -1.64 5.09 -4.46
N VAL A 105 -0.39 5.49 -4.71
CA VAL A 105 0.76 5.02 -3.92
C VAL A 105 0.72 5.59 -2.50
N LYS A 106 0.29 6.85 -2.32
CA LYS A 106 0.10 7.44 -0.99
C LYS A 106 -0.94 6.66 -0.18
N GLU A 107 -2.08 6.30 -0.78
CA GLU A 107 -3.13 5.52 -0.11
C GLU A 107 -2.62 4.13 0.27
N ALA A 108 -1.90 3.45 -0.63
CA ALA A 108 -1.30 2.15 -0.35
C ALA A 108 -0.27 2.20 0.79
N VAL A 109 0.61 3.20 0.81
CA VAL A 109 1.58 3.39 1.91
C VAL A 109 0.87 3.84 3.21
N GLY A 110 -0.21 4.60 3.09
CA GLY A 110 -1.08 5.00 4.20
C GLY A 110 -1.73 3.80 4.89
N ALA A 111 -2.23 2.83 4.14
CA ALA A 111 -2.76 1.58 4.69
C ALA A 111 -1.69 0.81 5.47
N ILE A 112 -0.46 0.72 4.94
CA ILE A 112 0.67 0.11 5.67
C ILE A 112 0.96 0.88 6.97
N HIS A 113 0.95 2.21 6.94
CA HIS A 113 1.12 3.02 8.15
C HIS A 113 0.04 2.73 9.20
N GLU A 114 -1.22 2.59 8.79
CA GLU A 114 -2.34 2.25 9.67
C GLU A 114 -2.16 0.86 10.30
N ASP A 115 -1.78 -0.14 9.51
CA ASP A 115 -1.56 -1.51 9.99
C ASP A 115 -0.40 -1.59 10.98
N PHE A 116 0.70 -0.89 10.69
CA PHE A 116 1.82 -0.77 11.61
C PHE A 116 1.43 0.01 12.87
N GLY A 117 0.60 1.05 12.76
CA GLY A 117 0.02 1.74 13.91
C GLY A 117 -0.81 0.82 14.80
N ALA A 118 -1.63 -0.05 14.21
CA ALA A 118 -2.38 -1.06 14.96
C ALA A 118 -1.45 -2.07 15.66
N MET A 119 -0.38 -2.51 14.99
CA MET A 119 0.63 -3.38 15.57
C MET A 119 1.36 -2.73 16.76
N ARG A 120 1.72 -1.44 16.66
CA ARG A 120 2.27 -0.65 17.78
C ARG A 120 1.31 -0.63 18.96
N ASP A 121 0.03 -0.37 18.71
CA ASP A 121 -0.96 -0.24 19.77
C ASP A 121 -1.17 -1.57 20.50
N LEU A 122 -1.16 -2.70 19.77
CA LEU A 122 -1.16 -4.02 20.36
C LEU A 122 0.11 -4.29 21.16
N LEU A 123 1.28 -3.92 20.62
CA LEU A 123 2.56 -4.07 21.32
C LEU A 123 2.56 -3.28 22.63
N SER A 124 2.03 -2.05 22.62
CA SER A 124 1.88 -1.22 23.81
C SER A 124 0.94 -1.86 24.84
N LYS A 125 -0.24 -2.34 24.42
CA LYS A 125 -1.15 -3.08 25.32
C LYS A 125 -0.51 -4.31 25.95
N VAL A 126 0.22 -5.10 25.15
CA VAL A 126 0.86 -6.34 25.63
C VAL A 126 2.02 -6.04 26.57
N LEU A 127 2.89 -5.08 26.23
CA LEU A 127 4.12 -4.82 26.98
C LEU A 127 3.93 -3.86 28.16
N ILE A 128 3.08 -2.85 28.01
CA ILE A 128 2.86 -1.79 29.00
C ILE A 128 1.68 -2.14 29.90
N ASP A 129 0.53 -2.46 29.29
CA ASP A 129 -0.69 -2.78 30.04
C ASP A 129 -0.75 -4.25 30.49
N GLN A 130 0.21 -5.08 30.05
CA GLN A 130 0.27 -6.52 30.31
C GLN A 130 -0.98 -7.26 29.83
N ASP A 131 -1.69 -6.70 28.84
CA ASP A 131 -2.90 -7.27 28.26
C ASP A 131 -2.56 -8.33 27.24
N THR A 132 -2.29 -9.53 27.73
CA THR A 132 -2.01 -10.70 26.89
C THR A 132 -3.20 -11.13 26.01
N ALA A 133 -4.42 -10.64 26.27
CA ALA A 133 -5.56 -10.92 25.40
C ALA A 133 -5.46 -10.12 24.09
N ALA A 134 -4.83 -8.94 24.10
CA ALA A 134 -4.54 -8.16 22.91
C ALA A 134 -3.62 -8.90 21.93
N ALA A 135 -2.78 -9.84 22.41
CA ALA A 135 -1.96 -10.68 21.54
C ALA A 135 -2.80 -11.58 20.61
N ALA A 136 -4.07 -11.87 20.94
CA ALA A 136 -4.97 -12.60 20.06
C ALA A 136 -5.37 -11.79 18.81
N GLU A 137 -5.34 -10.45 18.90
CA GLU A 137 -5.62 -9.54 17.78
C GLU A 137 -4.44 -9.44 16.80
N LEU A 138 -3.24 -9.90 17.21
CA LEU A 138 -2.03 -9.85 16.40
C LEU A 138 -2.17 -10.62 15.08
N SER A 139 -2.95 -11.71 15.06
CA SER A 139 -3.18 -12.49 13.84
C SER A 139 -4.08 -11.77 12.83
N ALA A 140 -5.02 -10.94 13.31
CA ALA A 140 -5.86 -10.11 12.43
C ALA A 140 -5.01 -9.01 11.80
N VAL A 141 -4.26 -8.26 12.62
CA VAL A 141 -3.35 -7.21 12.14
C VAL A 141 -2.29 -7.78 11.20
N ALA A 142 -1.75 -8.97 11.47
CA ALA A 142 -0.80 -9.62 10.57
C ALA A 142 -1.43 -9.99 9.21
N THR A 143 -2.74 -10.24 9.16
CA THR A 143 -3.48 -10.45 7.90
C THR A 143 -3.65 -9.13 7.16
N ASP A 144 -4.04 -8.08 7.86
CA ASP A 144 -4.21 -6.73 7.28
C ASP A 144 -2.88 -6.23 6.66
N VAL A 145 -1.75 -6.37 7.38
CA VAL A 145 -0.41 -6.06 6.86
C VAL A 145 -0.10 -6.84 5.57
N GLN A 146 -0.48 -8.12 5.49
CA GLN A 146 -0.24 -8.94 4.30
C GLN A 146 -1.08 -8.44 3.11
N GLU A 147 -2.34 -8.06 3.35
CA GLU A 147 -3.22 -7.50 2.32
C GLU A 147 -2.68 -6.16 1.81
N SER A 148 -2.29 -5.24 2.70
CA SER A 148 -1.68 -3.96 2.33
C SER A 148 -0.36 -4.15 1.58
N THR A 149 0.47 -5.11 1.99
CA THR A 149 1.72 -5.43 1.30
C THR A 149 1.49 -6.05 -0.09
N ALA A 150 0.45 -6.86 -0.24
CA ALA A 150 0.07 -7.41 -1.53
C ALA A 150 -0.43 -6.30 -2.48
N ALA A 151 -1.28 -5.41 -1.97
CA ALA A 151 -1.81 -4.27 -2.72
C ALA A 151 -0.69 -3.34 -3.22
N ILE A 152 0.27 -2.97 -2.36
CA ILE A 152 1.40 -2.13 -2.79
C ILE A 152 2.31 -2.86 -3.80
N SER A 153 2.48 -4.17 -3.66
CA SER A 153 3.29 -4.97 -4.59
C SER A 153 2.64 -5.08 -5.97
N GLU A 154 1.32 -5.20 -6.03
CA GLU A 154 0.55 -5.17 -7.29
C GLU A 154 0.63 -3.78 -7.94
N LEU A 155 0.44 -2.73 -7.15
CA LEU A 155 0.51 -1.34 -7.62
C LEU A 155 1.91 -0.97 -8.16
N CYS A 156 2.97 -1.41 -7.47
CA CYS A 156 4.35 -1.08 -7.81
C CYS A 156 5.04 -2.07 -8.75
N GLY A 157 4.40 -3.20 -9.06
CA GLY A 157 4.89 -4.23 -9.97
C GLY A 157 4.16 -4.31 -11.32
N GLY A 158 3.07 -3.55 -11.47
CA GLY A 158 2.24 -3.45 -12.67
C GLY A 158 2.80 -2.56 -13.78
#